data_AF-A0A3M1BL24-F1
#
_entry.id   AF-A0A3M1BL24-F1
#
_cell.length_a   1.000
_cell.length_b   1.000
_cell.length_c   1.000
_cell.angle_alpha   90.00
_cell.angle_beta   90.00
_cell.angle_gamma   90.00
#
_symmetry.space_group_name_H-M   'P 1'
#
loop_
_entity.id
_entity.type
_entity.pdbx_description
1 polymer ?
#
loop_
_entity_poly.entity_id
_entity_poly.type
_entity_poly.pdbx_seq_one_letter_code
_entity_poly.pdbx_strand_id
1 'polypeptide(L)' 'MPTLKIPTPLRPYAGGQAEITVQGSTVGEALADLVAQHPELKKHIFSEDGDLRPFVNLFL' A
#
# COMPACT_ATOMS: atom_id res chain seq x y z
N MET A 1 2.52 9.39 -12.22
CA MET A 1 1.88 9.21 -10.90
C MET A 1 1.13 7.88 -10.95
N PRO A 2 1.69 6.80 -10.40
CA PRO A 2 1.00 5.52 -10.33
C PRO A 2 -0.22 5.58 -9.39
N THR A 3 -1.24 4.79 -9.69
CA THR A 3 -2.45 4.65 -8.87
C THR A 3 -2.51 3.22 -8.34
N LEU A 4 -2.54 3.06 -7.02
CA LEU A 4 -2.69 1.76 -6.38
C LEU A 4 -4.16 1.47 -6.13
N LYS A 5 -4.62 0.32 -6.58
CA LYS A 5 -5.96 -0.19 -6.29
C LYS A 5 -5.95 -0.93 -4.97
N ILE A 6 -6.74 -0.42 -4.03
CA ILE A 6 -6.86 -0.99 -2.69
C ILE A 6 -8.05 -1.95 -2.65
N PRO A 7 -7.84 -3.24 -2.31
CA PRO A 7 -8.92 -4.21 -2.22
C PRO A 7 -9.86 -3.82 -1.07
N THR A 8 -11.15 -4.18 -1.21
CA THR A 8 -12.21 -3.90 -0.22
C THR A 8 -11.81 -4.12 1.24
N PRO A 9 -11.16 -5.23 1.65
CA PRO A 9 -10.73 -5.43 3.03
C PRO A 9 -9.70 -4.43 3.55
N LEU A 10 -8.92 -3.80 2.67
CA LEU A 10 -7.88 -2.84 3.04
C LEU A 10 -8.34 -1.38 2.99
N ARG A 11 -9.47 -1.09 2.33
CA ARG A 11 -10.06 0.26 2.26
C ARG A 11 -10.23 0.96 3.61
N PRO A 12 -10.69 0.32 4.71
CA PRO A 12 -10.82 1.02 5.99
C PRO A 12 -9.49 1.58 6.52
N TYR A 13 -8.36 0.95 6.19
CA TYR A 13 -7.02 1.42 6.56
C TYR A 13 -6.45 2.45 5.57
N ALA A 14 -7.11 2.60 4.43
CA ALA A 14 -6.76 3.47 3.31
C ALA A 14 -7.70 4.69 3.24
N GLY A 15 -8.30 5.10 4.36
CA GLY A 15 -9.24 6.22 4.42
C GLY A 15 -10.57 5.97 3.67
N GLY A 16 -10.92 4.72 3.40
CA GLY A 16 -12.09 4.33 2.60
C GLY A 16 -11.87 4.41 1.09
N GLN A 17 -10.66 4.77 0.62
CA GLN A 17 -10.38 4.96 -0.79
C GLN A 17 -10.16 3.62 -1.50
N ALA A 18 -10.75 3.48 -2.69
CA ALA A 18 -10.53 2.32 -3.56
C ALA A 18 -9.26 2.47 -4.41
N GLU A 19 -8.82 3.70 -4.64
CA GLU A 19 -7.69 4.06 -5.47
C GLU A 19 -6.90 5.17 -4.77
N ILE A 20 -5.60 4.97 -4.61
CA ILE A 20 -4.70 5.95 -4.00
C ILE A 20 -3.63 6.32 -5.02
N THR A 21 -3.50 7.62 -5.26
CA THR A 21 -2.41 8.15 -6.08
C THR A 21 -1.17 8.26 -5.23
N VAL A 22 -0.09 7.63 -5.67
CA VAL A 22 1.20 7.67 -4.97
C VAL A 22 2.28 8.23 -5.87
N GLN A 23 3.39 8.63 -5.25
CA GLN A 23 4.58 9.09 -5.94
C GLN A 23 5.69 8.04 -5.83
N GLY A 24 6.35 7.76 -6.95
CA GLY A 24 7.41 6.75 -7.01
C GLY A 24 7.61 6.23 -8.42
N SER A 25 8.86 5.86 -8.74
CA SER A 25 9.20 5.22 -10.02
C SER A 25 9.24 3.69 -9.89
N THR A 26 9.38 3.19 -8.66
CA THR A 26 9.42 1.78 -8.32
C THR A 26 8.26 1.40 -7.40
N VAL A 27 7.96 0.09 -7.35
CA VAL A 27 6.94 -0.45 -6.43
C VAL A 27 7.31 -0.17 -4.97
N GLY A 28 8.60 -0.22 -4.62
CA GLY A 28 9.08 0.10 -3.28
C GLY A 28 8.81 1.57 -2.90
N GLU A 29 9.10 2.51 -3.79
CA GLU A 29 8.82 3.94 -3.56
C GLU A 29 7.30 4.20 -3.47
N ALA A 30 6.52 3.59 -4.37
CA ALA A 30 5.07 3.71 -4.38
C ALA A 30 4.43 3.19 -3.08
N LEU A 31 4.93 2.07 -2.53
CA LEU A 31 4.48 1.54 -1.25
C LEU A 31 4.96 2.37 -0.06
N ALA A 32 6.18 2.92 -0.12
CA ALA A 32 6.69 3.80 0.92
C ALA A 32 5.86 5.09 1.02
N ASP A 33 5.50 5.68 -0.11
CA ASP A 33 4.61 6.84 -0.20
C ASP A 33 3.19 6.50 0.28
N LEU A 34 2.64 5.34 -0.14
CA LEU A 34 1.35 4.85 0.37
C LEU A 34 1.34 4.74 1.90
N VAL A 35 2.40 4.17 2.48
CA VAL A 35 2.55 4.00 3.92
C VAL A 35 2.78 5.32 4.64
N ALA A 36 3.44 6.29 4.00
CA ALA A 36 3.60 7.64 4.54
C ALA A 36 2.25 8.38 4.61
N GLN A 37 1.39 8.21 3.60
CA GLN A 37 0.03 8.75 3.58
C GLN A 37 -0.91 8.01 4.55
N HIS A 38 -0.76 6.68 4.65
CA HIS A 38 -1.62 5.79 5.43
C HIS A 38 -0.79 4.82 6.31
N PRO A 39 -0.32 5.27 7.48
CA PRO A 39 0.55 4.47 8.35
C PRO A 39 -0.14 3.20 8.89
N GLU A 40 -1.47 3.17 8.93
CA GLU A 40 -2.26 2.01 9.34
C GLU A 40 -2.09 0.83 8.36
N LEU A 41 -2.03 1.10 7.05
CA LEU A 41 -1.80 0.08 6.02
C LEU A 41 -0.45 -0.62 6.17
N LYS A 42 0.56 0.06 6.75
CA LYS A 42 1.89 -0.52 6.95
C LYS A 42 1.83 -1.86 7.66
N LYS A 43 1.03 -1.96 8.73
CA LYS A 43 0.92 -3.19 9.53
C LYS A 43 0.23 -4.34 8.79
N HIS A 44 -0.58 -4.01 7.78
CA HIS A 44 -1.31 -4.96 6.96
C HIS A 44 -0.53 -5.40 5.71
N ILE A 45 0.36 -4.55 5.19
CA ILE A 45 1.15 -4.82 3.98
C ILE A 45 2.54 -5.38 4.34
N PHE A 46 3.19 -4.78 5.33
CA PHE A 46 4.52 -5.15 5.80
C PHE A 46 4.44 -5.95 7.09
N SER A 47 5.38 -6.88 7.23
CA SER A 47 5.68 -7.61 8.45
C SER A 47 6.51 -6.74 9.40
N GLU A 48 6.67 -7.16 10.65
CA GLU A 48 7.49 -6.43 11.64
C GLU A 48 8.97 -6.36 11.24
N ASP A 49 9.46 -7.35 10.50
CA ASP A 49 10.81 -7.38 9.92
C ASP A 49 10.99 -6.45 8.70
N GLY A 50 9.93 -5.81 8.22
CA GLY A 50 9.98 -4.93 7.04
C GLY A 50 9.78 -5.64 5.70
N ASP A 51 9.58 -6.95 5.70
CA ASP A 51 9.21 -7.74 4.52
C ASP A 51 7.76 -7.57 4.11
N LEU A 52 7.47 -7.73 2.81
CA LEU A 52 6.10 -7.83 2.31
C LEU A 52 5.44 -9.11 2.81
N ARG A 53 4.21 -8.98 3.31
CA ARG A 53 3.46 -10.13 3.80
C ARG A 53 3.14 -11.08 2.63
N PRO A 54 3.19 -12.41 2.85
CA PRO A 54 3.07 -13.40 1.77
C PRO A 54 1.68 -13.41 1.09
N PHE A 55 0.68 -12.78 1.71
CA PHE A 55 -0.66 -12.62 1.14
C PHE A 55 -0.84 -11.31 0.35
N VAL A 56 0.21 -10.49 0.21
CA VAL A 56 0.19 -9.30 -0.62
C VAL A 56 0.75 -9.65 -1.99
N ASN A 57 -0.12 -9.67 -2.99
CA ASN A 57 0.28 -9.82 -4.38
C ASN A 57 0.24 -8.45 -5.07
N LEU A 58 1.34 -8.11 -5.73
CA LEU A 58 1.50 -6.87 -6.49
C LEU A 58 1.43 -7.20 -7.98
N PHE A 59 0.63 -6.42 -8.70
CA PHE A 59 0.43 -6.55 -10.14
C PHE A 59 0.76 -5.20 -10.77
N LEU A 60 1.52 -5.22 -11.88
CA LEU A 60 1.93 -4.06 -12.68
C LEU A 60 1.10 -3.98 -13.95
#